data_AF-A0A845C909-F1
#
_entry.id   AF-A0A845C909-F1
#
_cell.length_a   1.000
_cell.length_b   1.000
_cell.length_c   1.000
_cell.angle_alpha   90.00
_cell.angle_beta   90.00
_cell.angle_gamma   90.00
#
_symmetry.space_group_name_H-M   'P 1'
#
loop_
_entity.id
_entity.type
_entity.pdbx_description
1 polymer ?
#
loop_
_entity_poly.entity_id
_entity_poly.type
_entity_poly.pdbx_seq_one_letter_code
_entity_poly.pdbx_strand_id
1 'polypeptide(L)'
;MPPREGGVIRFPQPPAGSDSVPASDRLQNLLHELERQFDALPVVLIDEYDAPLTHLLGRDIDPEPFIEVLREFFGLLKRLEECLHFVFITGISRFAHVNLFSALNNLKDISWDPDYSDLCGFTEADLQGALLPYWQAGSGNLGEPVTQVAQEPRDHYNGYCCGIPGLDENVYNPYSLLNCLNEMQGAAASRWKLLGWPNYWAASGTPQFLVRRARQGSFGLSSVPPDQLMHATYDLTNIDSGSLMLQAGYLTLRMD
;
A
#
# COMPACT_ATOMS: atom_id res chain seq x y z
N MET A 1 7.83 26.09 17.75
CA MET A 1 6.90 26.09 16.59
C MET A 1 7.53 26.94 15.51
N PRO A 2 7.75 26.41 14.30
CA PRO A 2 8.20 27.23 13.18
C PRO A 2 7.14 28.32 12.88
N PRO A 3 7.55 29.50 12.40
CA PRO A 3 6.63 30.60 12.12
C PRO A 3 5.58 30.16 11.10
N ARG A 4 4.31 30.35 11.48
CA ARG A 4 3.13 30.03 10.69
C ARG A 4 2.97 31.01 9.53
N GLU A 5 3.76 30.86 8.48
CA GLU A 5 3.36 31.31 7.15
C GLU A 5 3.00 30.08 6.30
N GLY A 6 1.71 29.75 6.31
CA GLY A 6 1.07 28.97 5.25
C GLY A 6 1.35 27.47 5.15
N GLY A 7 2.20 26.85 5.99
CA GLY A 7 2.41 25.39 5.95
C GLY A 7 2.95 24.84 4.62
N VAL A 8 3.37 25.72 3.71
CA VAL A 8 3.94 25.38 2.41
C VAL A 8 5.44 25.66 2.48
N ILE A 9 6.23 24.59 2.48
CA ILE A 9 7.67 24.69 2.27
C ILE A 9 7.89 25.06 0.80
N ARG A 10 8.35 26.28 0.55
CA ARG A 10 8.84 26.65 -0.78
C ARG A 10 10.24 26.07 -0.91
N PHE A 11 10.33 24.92 -1.58
CA PHE A 11 11.63 24.36 -1.93
C PHE A 11 12.38 25.38 -2.81
N PRO A 12 13.64 25.72 -2.48
CA PRO A 12 14.45 26.53 -3.37
C PRO A 12 14.50 25.82 -4.72
N GLN A 13 13.97 26.48 -5.75
CA GLN A 13 14.09 25.97 -7.09
C GLN A 13 15.58 25.96 -7.43
N PRO A 14 16.11 24.86 -7.98
CA PRO A 14 17.45 24.84 -8.49
C PRO A 14 17.63 26.02 -9.49
N PRO A 15 18.78 26.72 -9.49
CA PRO A 15 19.03 27.77 -10.44
C PRO A 15 18.86 27.24 -11.87
N ALA A 16 18.25 28.03 -12.76
CA ALA A 16 18.02 27.62 -14.15
C ALA A 16 19.34 27.13 -14.80
N GLY A 17 19.37 25.85 -15.23
CA GLY A 17 20.56 25.18 -15.73
C GLY A 17 21.24 24.20 -14.76
N SER A 18 20.63 23.91 -13.60
CA SER A 18 21.14 22.97 -12.58
C SER A 18 20.99 21.48 -12.92
N ASP A 19 20.67 21.11 -14.16
CA ASP A 19 20.65 19.70 -14.58
C ASP A 19 22.03 19.01 -14.44
N SER A 20 23.06 19.76 -14.01
CA SER A 20 24.40 19.26 -13.70
C SER A 20 24.58 18.66 -12.29
N VAL A 21 23.65 18.88 -11.34
CA VAL A 21 23.78 18.36 -9.97
C VAL A 21 23.06 17.01 -9.87
N PRO A 22 23.74 15.91 -9.45
CA PRO A 22 23.13 14.60 -9.25
C PRO A 22 21.87 14.64 -8.38
N ALA A 23 20.89 13.77 -8.67
CA ALA A 23 19.66 13.68 -7.89
C ALA A 23 19.91 13.33 -6.42
N SER A 24 20.94 12.53 -6.16
CA SER A 24 21.43 12.18 -4.83
C SER A 24 21.86 13.41 -4.03
N ASP A 25 22.68 14.28 -4.61
CA ASP A 25 23.12 15.53 -3.96
C ASP A 25 21.95 16.46 -3.65
N ARG A 26 20.96 16.54 -4.55
CA ARG A 26 19.75 17.35 -4.32
C ARG A 26 18.92 16.82 -3.15
N LEU A 27 18.74 15.50 -3.06
CA LEU A 27 18.00 14.88 -1.95
C LEU A 27 18.75 15.08 -0.63
N GLN A 28 20.07 14.90 -0.62
CA GLN A 28 20.88 15.14 0.56
C GLN A 28 20.75 16.58 1.05
N ASN A 29 20.93 17.55 0.17
CA ASN A 29 20.80 18.98 0.51
C ASN A 29 19.40 19.31 1.02
N LEU A 30 18.36 18.71 0.44
CA LEU A 30 16.99 18.86 0.89
C LEU A 30 16.80 18.38 2.33
N LEU A 31 17.30 17.18 2.66
CA LEU A 31 17.13 16.61 4.01
C LEU A 31 17.84 17.47 5.08
N HIS A 32 19.06 17.94 4.80
CA HIS A 32 19.79 18.82 5.72
C HIS A 32 19.10 20.19 5.90
N GLU A 33 18.52 20.73 4.83
CA GLU A 33 17.81 22.01 4.91
C GLU A 33 16.50 21.86 5.69
N LEU A 34 15.78 20.74 5.53
CA LEU A 34 14.60 20.44 6.34
C LEU A 34 14.98 20.29 7.82
N GLU A 35 16.05 19.56 8.12
CA GLU A 35 16.57 19.44 9.49
C GLU A 35 16.87 20.81 10.10
N ARG A 36 17.63 21.65 9.39
CA ARG A 36 18.02 22.99 9.83
C ARG A 36 16.83 23.94 9.99
N GLN A 37 15.87 23.89 9.06
CA GLN A 37 14.71 24.79 9.06
C GLN A 37 13.74 24.47 10.19
N PHE A 38 13.55 23.19 10.48
CA PHE A 38 12.55 22.72 11.45
C PHE A 38 13.14 22.35 12.80
N ASP A 39 14.46 22.34 12.94
CA ASP A 39 15.19 21.89 14.13
C ASP A 39 14.73 20.49 14.55
N ALA A 40 14.51 19.62 13.54
CA ALA A 40 13.94 18.29 13.70
C ALA A 40 14.36 17.38 12.56
N LEU A 41 14.70 16.13 12.89
CA LEU A 41 15.08 15.12 11.90
C LEU A 41 13.89 14.79 10.97
N PRO A 42 14.07 14.81 9.63
CA PRO A 42 13.03 14.47 8.67
C PRO A 42 12.53 13.03 8.78
N VAL A 43 11.26 12.82 8.41
CA VAL A 43 10.65 11.51 8.16
C VAL A 43 10.51 11.31 6.66
N VAL A 44 10.93 10.14 6.16
CA VAL A 44 10.81 9.77 4.75
C VAL A 44 9.77 8.66 4.63
N LEU A 45 8.66 8.96 3.94
CA LEU A 45 7.62 7.99 3.62
C LEU A 45 7.65 7.73 2.12
N ILE A 46 7.84 6.48 1.72
CA ILE A 46 7.90 6.07 0.31
C ILE A 46 6.77 5.09 0.08
N ASP A 47 5.79 5.55 -0.69
CA ASP A 47 4.68 4.71 -1.10
C ASP A 47 5.02 3.96 -2.39
N GLU A 48 4.63 2.69 -2.46
CA GLU A 48 4.78 1.82 -3.64
C GLU A 48 6.20 1.86 -4.26
N TYR A 49 7.23 1.61 -3.46
CA TYR A 49 8.63 1.68 -3.94
C TYR A 49 8.91 0.79 -5.15
N ASP A 50 8.12 -0.27 -5.29
CA ASP A 50 8.27 -1.34 -6.24
C ASP A 50 7.52 -1.05 -7.57
N ALA A 51 6.74 0.04 -7.63
CA ALA A 51 5.95 0.43 -8.81
C ALA A 51 6.76 0.51 -10.13
N PRO A 52 7.99 1.08 -10.17
CA PRO A 52 8.78 1.10 -11.40
C PRO A 52 9.09 -0.30 -11.92
N LEU A 53 9.39 -1.24 -11.03
CA LEU A 53 9.74 -2.62 -11.38
C LEU A 53 8.48 -3.42 -11.77
N THR A 54 7.38 -3.25 -11.02
CA THR A 54 6.09 -3.86 -11.32
C THR A 54 5.55 -3.44 -12.69
N HIS A 55 5.86 -2.22 -13.15
CA HIS A 55 5.48 -1.75 -14.49
C HIS A 55 6.16 -2.52 -15.64
N LEU A 56 7.36 -3.06 -15.40
CA LEU A 56 8.18 -3.80 -16.37
C LEU A 56 7.73 -5.25 -16.52
N LEU A 57 6.93 -5.79 -15.57
CA LEU A 57 6.49 -7.18 -15.59
C LEU A 57 5.78 -7.56 -16.90
N GLY A 58 6.31 -8.59 -17.55
CA GLY A 58 5.82 -9.10 -18.83
C GLY A 58 6.20 -8.24 -20.04
N ARG A 59 7.18 -7.35 -19.91
CA ARG A 59 7.77 -6.58 -21.02
C ARG A 59 9.19 -7.04 -21.28
N ASP A 60 9.59 -6.94 -22.53
CA ASP A 60 10.98 -7.17 -22.96
C ASP A 60 11.78 -5.86 -22.79
N ILE A 61 11.98 -5.46 -21.53
CA ILE A 61 12.74 -4.28 -21.13
C ILE A 61 13.68 -4.70 -20.00
N ASP A 62 14.96 -4.36 -20.12
CA ASP A 62 15.96 -4.60 -19.08
C ASP A 62 15.61 -3.80 -17.81
N PRO A 63 15.39 -4.47 -16.66
CA PRO A 63 15.10 -3.78 -15.40
C PRO A 63 16.32 -3.15 -14.73
N GLU A 64 17.55 -3.50 -15.11
CA GLU A 64 18.77 -3.07 -14.40
C GLU A 64 18.89 -1.53 -14.27
N PRO A 65 18.58 -0.71 -15.29
CA PRO A 65 18.62 0.74 -15.15
C PRO A 65 17.68 1.29 -14.06
N PHE A 66 16.50 0.68 -13.88
CA PHE A 66 15.54 1.08 -12.83
C PHE A 66 16.00 0.62 -11.45
N ILE A 67 16.57 -0.58 -11.40
CA ILE A 67 17.18 -1.17 -10.20
C ILE A 67 18.31 -0.27 -9.69
N GLU A 68 19.20 0.19 -10.58
CA GLU A 68 20.31 1.07 -10.19
C GLU A 68 19.84 2.40 -9.61
N VAL A 69 18.80 3.01 -10.17
CA VAL A 69 18.20 4.23 -9.63
C VAL A 69 17.66 4.00 -8.21
N LEU A 70 16.92 2.91 -8.00
CA LEU A 70 16.42 2.56 -6.66
C LEU A 70 17.58 2.28 -5.69
N ARG A 71 18.63 1.59 -6.14
CA ARG A 71 19.80 1.25 -5.33
C ARG A 71 20.59 2.50 -4.92
N GLU A 72 20.78 3.45 -5.82
CA GLU A 72 21.42 4.73 -5.50
C GLU A 72 20.59 5.52 -4.49
N PHE A 73 19.27 5.62 -4.71
CA PHE A 73 18.35 6.33 -3.85
C PHE A 73 18.32 5.76 -2.43
N PHE A 74 18.14 4.45 -2.29
CA PHE A 74 18.10 3.79 -1.00
C PHE A 74 19.48 3.76 -0.31
N GLY A 75 20.55 3.57 -1.09
CA GLY A 75 21.92 3.69 -0.59
C GLY A 75 22.22 5.07 -0.03
N LEU A 76 21.65 6.14 -0.61
CA LEU A 76 21.74 7.50 -0.06
C LEU A 76 21.00 7.62 1.27
N LEU A 77 19.76 7.13 1.37
CA LEU A 77 18.99 7.18 2.62
C LEU A 77 19.72 6.48 3.77
N LYS A 78 20.36 5.34 3.51
CA LYS A 78 21.20 4.67 4.51
C LYS A 78 22.40 5.51 4.94
N ARG A 79 23.11 6.15 4.00
CA ARG A 79 24.23 7.04 4.35
C ARG A 79 23.79 8.23 5.22
N LEU A 80 22.51 8.59 5.15
CA LEU A 80 21.90 9.68 5.89
C LEU A 80 21.07 9.19 7.09
N GLU A 81 21.26 7.95 7.56
CA GLU A 81 20.43 7.40 8.63
C GLU A 81 20.49 8.22 9.93
N GLU A 82 21.63 8.83 10.25
CA GLU A 82 21.78 9.72 11.41
C GLU A 82 21.06 11.08 11.22
N CYS A 83 20.78 11.46 9.97
CA CYS A 83 20.07 12.69 9.60
C CYS A 83 18.57 12.44 9.40
N LEU A 84 18.05 11.26 9.75
CA LEU A 84 16.66 10.87 9.55
C LEU A 84 16.05 10.41 10.87
N HIS A 85 14.81 10.81 11.13
CA HIS A 85 14.07 10.32 12.29
C HIS A 85 13.56 8.91 12.03
N PHE A 86 13.01 8.71 10.82
CA PHE A 86 12.29 7.51 10.47
C PHE A 86 12.18 7.37 8.95
N VAL A 87 12.30 6.14 8.45
CA VAL A 87 12.05 5.79 7.05
C VAL A 87 10.99 4.70 7.02
N PHE A 88 9.90 4.94 6.30
CA PHE A 88 8.83 3.97 6.09
C PHE A 88 8.64 3.76 4.59
N ILE A 89 8.58 2.49 4.20
CA ILE A 89 8.46 2.10 2.80
C ILE A 89 7.31 1.10 2.70
N THR A 90 6.39 1.34 1.78
CA THR A 90 5.34 0.39 1.40
C THR A 90 5.61 -0.11 -0.02
N GLY A 91 5.14 -1.32 -0.30
CA GLY A 91 5.22 -1.90 -1.62
C GLY A 91 4.44 -3.18 -1.70
N ILE A 92 4.12 -3.57 -2.92
CA ILE A 92 3.34 -4.77 -3.20
C ILE A 92 4.28 -5.99 -3.26
N SER A 93 5.46 -5.83 -3.88
CA SER A 93 6.35 -6.92 -4.23
C SER A 93 7.65 -6.91 -3.44
N ARG A 94 8.07 -8.08 -2.93
CA ARG A 94 9.43 -8.29 -2.38
C ARG A 94 10.39 -8.77 -3.47
N PHE A 95 11.04 -7.83 -4.16
CA PHE A 95 12.06 -8.13 -5.17
C PHE A 95 13.43 -8.43 -4.53
N ALA A 96 13.62 -9.62 -3.93
CA ALA A 96 14.87 -9.91 -3.21
C ALA A 96 16.09 -10.19 -4.10
N HIS A 97 15.89 -10.61 -5.35
CA HIS A 97 17.02 -10.87 -6.27
C HIS A 97 17.70 -9.59 -6.81
N VAL A 98 17.12 -8.42 -6.55
CA VAL A 98 17.62 -7.14 -7.03
C VAL A 98 18.81 -6.62 -6.21
N ASN A 99 19.17 -7.32 -5.12
CA ASN A 99 20.18 -6.89 -4.14
C ASN A 99 19.91 -5.47 -3.58
N LEU A 100 18.69 -4.95 -3.77
CA LEU A 100 18.28 -3.61 -3.38
C LEU A 100 18.40 -3.42 -1.86
N PHE A 101 18.01 -4.46 -1.12
CA PHE A 101 18.05 -4.48 0.34
C PHE A 101 19.45 -4.71 0.92
N SER A 102 20.45 -5.13 0.13
CA SER A 102 21.84 -5.11 0.61
C SER A 102 22.31 -3.67 0.90
N ALA A 103 21.79 -2.71 0.13
CA ALA A 103 22.00 -1.28 0.37
C ALA A 103 21.19 -0.76 1.58
N LEU A 104 20.23 -1.54 2.11
CA LEU A 104 19.35 -1.20 3.24
C LEU A 104 19.26 -2.32 4.27
N ASN A 105 20.42 -2.82 4.72
CA ASN A 105 20.46 -3.89 5.72
C ASN A 105 20.00 -3.47 7.15
N ASN A 106 19.55 -2.22 7.32
CA ASN A 106 19.03 -1.66 8.57
C ASN A 106 17.48 -1.61 8.61
N LEU A 107 16.79 -2.04 7.55
CA LEU A 107 15.33 -2.11 7.56
C LEU A 107 14.82 -3.32 8.36
N LYS A 108 13.75 -3.09 9.13
CA LYS A 108 12.92 -4.14 9.73
C LYS A 108 11.73 -4.42 8.81
N ASP A 109 11.63 -5.63 8.27
CA ASP A 109 10.42 -6.09 7.58
C ASP A 109 9.33 -6.36 8.63
N ILE A 110 8.22 -5.63 8.53
CA ILE A 110 7.05 -5.77 9.41
C ILE A 110 5.82 -6.28 8.66
N SER A 111 5.94 -6.71 7.40
CA SER A 111 4.79 -7.08 6.55
C SER A 111 3.94 -8.21 7.13
N TRP A 112 4.51 -9.04 8.00
CA TRP A 112 3.81 -10.12 8.72
C TRP A 112 4.00 -10.00 10.23
N ASP A 113 4.33 -8.81 10.74
CA ASP A 113 4.45 -8.60 12.18
C ASP A 113 3.04 -8.45 12.78
N PRO A 114 2.61 -9.33 13.71
CA PRO A 114 1.27 -9.29 14.31
C PRO A 114 0.93 -7.94 14.96
N ASP A 115 1.93 -7.22 15.47
CA ASP A 115 1.72 -5.91 16.10
C ASP A 115 1.28 -4.84 15.10
N TYR A 116 1.33 -5.14 13.80
CA TYR A 116 0.96 -4.25 12.70
C TYR A 116 -0.09 -4.88 11.77
N SER A 117 -0.77 -5.96 12.18
CA SER A 117 -1.70 -6.70 11.32
C SER A 117 -2.93 -5.89 10.89
N ASP A 118 -3.28 -4.85 11.64
CA ASP A 118 -4.40 -3.95 11.38
C ASP A 118 -4.00 -2.66 10.64
N LEU A 119 -2.71 -2.42 10.43
CA LEU A 119 -2.16 -1.15 9.90
C LEU A 119 -2.79 -0.72 8.56
N CYS A 120 -3.14 -1.69 7.72
CA CYS A 120 -3.64 -1.46 6.36
C CYS A 120 -5.17 -1.63 6.24
N GLY A 121 -5.91 -1.61 7.35
CA GLY A 121 -7.33 -1.88 7.37
C GLY A 121 -8.08 -1.21 8.51
N PHE A 122 -9.39 -1.43 8.54
CA PHE A 122 -10.20 -1.13 9.72
C PHE A 122 -10.55 -2.42 10.43
N THR A 123 -10.56 -2.41 11.76
CA THR A 123 -11.02 -3.53 12.58
C THR A 123 -12.52 -3.44 12.83
N GLU A 124 -13.12 -4.52 13.31
CA GLU A 124 -14.49 -4.48 13.82
C GLU A 124 -14.66 -3.46 14.96
N ALA A 125 -13.62 -3.25 15.78
CA ALA A 125 -13.63 -2.26 16.84
C ALA A 125 -13.71 -0.82 16.27
N ASP A 126 -13.02 -0.53 15.17
CA ASP A 126 -13.12 0.77 14.48
C ASP A 126 -14.53 1.01 13.96
N LEU A 127 -15.17 -0.05 13.44
CA LEU A 127 -16.55 0.00 12.96
C LEU A 127 -17.55 0.32 14.08
N GLN A 128 -17.37 -0.29 15.25
CA GLN A 128 -18.23 -0.10 16.41
C GLN A 128 -17.92 1.18 17.19
N GLY A 129 -16.71 1.72 17.03
CA GLY A 129 -16.25 2.95 17.67
C GLY A 129 -16.33 4.15 16.73
N ALA A 130 -15.21 4.46 16.07
CA ALA A 130 -15.04 5.69 15.30
C ALA A 130 -15.99 5.80 14.10
N LEU A 131 -16.37 4.67 13.47
CA LEU A 131 -17.21 4.67 12.28
C LEU A 131 -18.70 4.46 12.57
N LEU A 132 -19.09 4.23 13.82
CA LEU A 132 -20.48 4.02 14.23
C LEU A 132 -21.45 5.13 13.73
N PRO A 133 -21.10 6.43 13.78
CA PRO A 133 -21.99 7.48 13.29
C PRO A 133 -22.36 7.33 11.81
N TYR A 134 -21.47 6.78 10.99
CA TYR A 134 -21.71 6.56 9.57
C TYR A 134 -22.73 5.44 9.33
N TRP A 135 -22.67 4.37 10.12
CA TRP A 135 -23.67 3.29 10.09
C TRP A 135 -25.05 3.76 10.54
N GLN A 136 -25.10 4.62 11.57
CA GLN A 136 -26.35 5.20 12.04
C GLN A 136 -27.00 6.09 10.98
N ALA A 137 -26.21 6.88 10.25
CA ALA A 137 -26.69 7.66 9.12
C ALA A 137 -27.22 6.76 7.99
N GLY A 138 -26.48 5.70 7.63
CA GLY A 138 -26.90 4.71 6.65
C GLY A 138 -28.21 4.01 7.03
N SER A 139 -28.33 3.61 8.31
CA SER A 139 -29.56 3.04 8.89
C SER A 139 -30.77 3.97 8.72
N GLY A 140 -30.61 5.25 9.01
CA GLY A 140 -31.66 6.25 8.80
C GLY A 140 -32.08 6.39 7.33
N ASN A 141 -31.11 6.43 6.42
CA ASN A 141 -31.37 6.57 4.98
C ASN A 141 -32.00 5.30 4.36
N LEU A 142 -31.61 4.12 4.85
CA LEU A 142 -32.07 2.83 4.32
C LEU A 142 -33.36 2.34 4.98
N GLY A 143 -33.73 2.91 6.14
CA GLY A 143 -34.86 2.45 6.95
C GLY A 143 -34.64 1.06 7.56
N GLU A 144 -33.38 0.67 7.76
CA GLU A 144 -32.96 -0.65 8.24
C GLU A 144 -32.22 -0.53 9.57
N PRO A 145 -32.25 -1.56 10.43
CA PRO A 145 -31.49 -1.53 11.66
C PRO A 145 -29.99 -1.49 11.39
N VAL A 146 -29.24 -0.77 12.22
CA VAL A 146 -27.77 -0.66 12.13
C VAL A 146 -27.09 -2.03 12.02
N THR A 147 -27.61 -3.05 12.71
CA THR A 147 -27.09 -4.42 12.65
C THR A 147 -27.15 -5.02 11.25
N GLN A 148 -28.20 -4.73 10.48
CA GLN A 148 -28.35 -5.21 9.10
C GLN A 148 -27.46 -4.41 8.15
N VAL A 149 -27.44 -3.08 8.29
CA VAL A 149 -26.60 -2.21 7.45
C VAL A 149 -25.11 -2.50 7.64
N ALA A 150 -24.67 -2.84 8.86
CA ALA A 150 -23.28 -3.20 9.14
C ALA A 150 -22.91 -4.63 8.73
N GLN A 151 -23.89 -5.54 8.60
CA GLN A 151 -23.61 -6.92 8.20
C GLN A 151 -23.14 -7.01 6.75
N GLU A 152 -23.72 -6.21 5.86
CA GLU A 152 -23.40 -6.31 4.45
C GLU A 152 -21.94 -5.90 4.11
N PRO A 153 -21.39 -4.78 4.60
CA PRO A 153 -19.95 -4.49 4.48
C PRO A 153 -19.07 -5.55 5.13
N ARG A 154 -19.54 -6.23 6.19
CA ARG A 154 -18.81 -7.36 6.79
C ARG A 154 -18.70 -8.51 5.80
N ASP A 155 -19.80 -8.85 5.13
CA ASP A 155 -19.83 -9.95 4.16
C ASP A 155 -19.07 -9.62 2.87
N HIS A 156 -18.94 -8.34 2.53
CA HIS A 156 -18.35 -7.90 1.26
C HIS A 156 -16.92 -7.33 1.35
N TYR A 157 -16.50 -6.78 2.49
CA TYR A 157 -15.22 -6.06 2.61
C TYR A 157 -14.33 -6.52 3.77
N ASN A 158 -14.80 -7.35 4.71
CA ASN A 158 -14.02 -7.89 5.83
C ASN A 158 -13.22 -9.17 5.46
N GLY A 159 -12.46 -9.10 4.37
CA GLY A 159 -11.77 -10.27 3.79
C GLY A 159 -10.25 -10.22 3.84
N TYR A 160 -9.65 -9.13 4.33
CA TYR A 160 -8.20 -8.95 4.30
C TYR A 160 -7.58 -9.46 5.60
N CYS A 161 -6.56 -10.30 5.49
CA CYS A 161 -5.72 -10.67 6.62
C CYS A 161 -4.27 -10.36 6.25
N CYS A 162 -3.68 -9.40 6.99
CA CYS A 162 -2.27 -9.02 6.86
C CYS A 162 -1.42 -9.58 8.01
N GLY A 163 -1.99 -10.42 8.88
CA GLY A 163 -1.29 -11.09 9.98
C GLY A 163 -0.63 -12.42 9.59
N ILE A 164 0.10 -13.03 10.53
CA ILE A 164 0.57 -14.41 10.39
C ILE A 164 -0.59 -15.42 10.41
N PRO A 165 -0.42 -16.60 9.80
CA PRO A 165 -1.33 -17.74 9.98
C PRO A 165 -1.73 -17.96 11.44
N GLY A 166 -3.03 -17.99 11.71
CA GLY A 166 -3.59 -18.18 13.06
C GLY A 166 -4.00 -16.90 13.79
N LEU A 167 -3.81 -15.71 13.19
CA LEU A 167 -4.57 -14.52 13.59
C LEU A 167 -5.96 -14.57 12.95
N ASP A 168 -6.99 -14.61 13.79
CA ASP A 168 -8.40 -14.65 13.38
C ASP A 168 -8.99 -13.25 13.09
N GLU A 169 -8.21 -12.18 13.27
CA GLU A 169 -8.69 -10.82 13.06
C GLU A 169 -8.48 -10.38 11.60
N ASN A 170 -9.56 -10.48 10.82
CA ASN A 170 -9.63 -9.84 9.51
C ASN A 170 -9.80 -8.33 9.68
N VAL A 171 -9.33 -7.61 8.68
CA VAL A 171 -9.58 -6.19 8.52
C VAL A 171 -10.40 -5.90 7.26
N TYR A 172 -11.13 -4.80 7.34
CA TYR A 172 -11.89 -4.25 6.25
C TYR A 172 -10.97 -3.47 5.33
N ASN A 173 -11.10 -3.70 4.01
CA ASN A 173 -10.41 -2.91 3.00
C ASN A 173 -10.77 -1.41 3.15
N PRO A 174 -9.80 -0.51 3.40
CA PRO A 174 -10.09 0.90 3.66
C PRO A 174 -10.84 1.59 2.52
N TYR A 175 -10.38 1.39 1.28
CA TYR A 175 -11.00 2.02 0.12
C TYR A 175 -12.45 1.57 -0.07
N SER A 176 -12.69 0.26 0.00
CA SER A 176 -14.03 -0.28 -0.21
C SER A 176 -14.99 0.11 0.90
N LEU A 177 -14.53 0.07 2.15
CA LEU A 177 -15.33 0.47 3.30
C LEU A 177 -15.67 1.97 3.27
N LEU A 178 -14.69 2.84 3.02
CA LEU A 178 -14.92 4.29 3.03
C LEU A 178 -15.85 4.73 1.89
N ASN A 179 -15.74 4.14 0.70
CA ASN A 179 -16.68 4.41 -0.39
C ASN A 179 -18.09 3.90 -0.04
N CYS A 180 -18.20 2.72 0.55
CA CYS A 180 -19.47 2.18 1.04
C CYS A 180 -20.14 3.14 2.04
N LEU A 181 -19.39 3.58 3.06
CA LEU A 181 -19.88 4.52 4.07
C LEU A 181 -20.30 5.85 3.46
N ASN A 182 -19.57 6.37 2.48
CA ASN A 182 -19.92 7.60 1.79
C ASN A 182 -21.22 7.45 0.98
N GLU A 183 -21.40 6.36 0.24
CA GLU A 183 -22.62 6.12 -0.53
C GLU A 183 -23.85 5.89 0.37
N MET A 184 -23.69 5.18 1.48
CA MET A 184 -24.76 4.92 2.45
C MET A 184 -25.29 6.20 3.11
N GLN A 185 -24.45 7.21 3.27
CA GLN A 185 -24.86 8.51 3.81
C GLN A 185 -25.57 9.39 2.78
N GLY A 186 -25.42 9.09 1.49
CA GLY A 186 -25.99 9.87 0.40
C GLY A 186 -27.45 9.53 0.11
N ALA A 187 -28.11 10.38 -0.69
CA ALA A 187 -29.48 10.16 -1.17
C ALA A 187 -29.64 8.89 -2.03
N ALA A 188 -28.53 8.31 -2.49
CA ALA A 188 -28.50 7.08 -3.28
C ALA A 188 -28.22 5.82 -2.43
N ALA A 189 -28.35 5.89 -1.10
CA ALA A 189 -28.05 4.77 -0.20
C ALA A 189 -28.71 3.46 -0.64
N SER A 190 -29.96 3.49 -1.12
CA SER A 190 -30.70 2.30 -1.57
C SER A 190 -30.30 1.75 -2.94
N ARG A 191 -29.31 2.36 -3.63
CA ARG A 191 -28.94 1.99 -5.01
C ARG A 191 -28.44 0.55 -5.13
N TRP A 192 -27.69 0.06 -4.13
CA TRP A 192 -27.17 -1.31 -4.13
C TRP A 192 -28.29 -2.37 -4.07
N LYS A 193 -29.46 -2.05 -3.48
CA LYS A 193 -30.64 -2.95 -3.49
C LYS A 193 -31.17 -3.21 -4.90
N LEU A 194 -30.90 -2.31 -5.85
CA LEU A 194 -31.34 -2.41 -7.24
C LEU A 194 -30.25 -2.92 -8.18
N LEU A 195 -29.00 -2.53 -7.94
CA LEU A 195 -27.87 -2.79 -8.85
C LEU A 195 -26.91 -3.87 -8.35
N GLY A 196 -27.14 -4.42 -7.15
CA GLY A 196 -26.20 -5.28 -6.46
C GLY A 196 -25.14 -4.50 -5.70
N TRP A 197 -24.39 -5.21 -4.86
CA TRP A 197 -23.34 -4.63 -4.03
C TRP A 197 -22.17 -4.11 -4.86
N PRO A 198 -21.71 -2.86 -4.64
CA PRO A 198 -20.64 -2.27 -5.41
C PRO A 198 -19.30 -2.96 -5.10
N ASN A 199 -18.60 -3.38 -6.16
CA ASN A 199 -17.22 -3.85 -6.06
C ASN A 199 -16.25 -2.67 -6.25
N TYR A 200 -16.02 -1.92 -5.17
CA TYR A 200 -15.11 -0.77 -5.18
C TYR A 200 -13.67 -1.17 -5.49
N TRP A 201 -13.23 -2.34 -5.03
CA TRP A 201 -11.87 -2.84 -5.25
C TRP A 201 -11.57 -3.11 -6.73
N ALA A 202 -12.48 -3.77 -7.45
CA ALA A 202 -12.30 -3.99 -8.89
C ALA A 202 -12.28 -2.66 -9.67
N ALA A 203 -13.00 -1.65 -9.18
CA ALA A 203 -13.11 -0.34 -9.81
C ALA A 203 -11.92 0.61 -9.51
N SER A 204 -11.14 0.38 -8.44
CA SER A 204 -10.01 1.25 -8.06
C SER A 204 -8.78 1.10 -8.97
N GLY A 205 -8.71 0.02 -9.74
CA GLY A 205 -7.65 -0.22 -10.70
C GLY A 205 -7.21 -1.67 -10.67
N THR A 206 -7.76 -2.49 -11.56
CA THR A 206 -7.24 -3.84 -11.75
C THR A 206 -5.80 -3.76 -12.26
N PRO A 207 -4.81 -4.37 -11.58
CA PRO A 207 -3.43 -4.33 -12.02
C PRO A 207 -3.32 -4.84 -13.46
N GLN A 208 -2.88 -3.98 -14.39
CA GLN A 208 -2.89 -4.29 -15.82
C GLN A 208 -2.07 -5.55 -16.13
N PHE A 209 -1.05 -5.85 -15.34
CA PHE A 209 -0.24 -7.04 -15.50
C PHE A 209 -1.04 -8.34 -15.21
N LEU A 210 -1.94 -8.36 -14.21
CA LEU A 210 -2.81 -9.51 -13.94
C LEU A 210 -3.73 -9.75 -15.14
N VAL A 211 -4.29 -8.67 -15.71
CA VAL A 211 -5.15 -8.73 -16.91
C VAL A 211 -4.37 -9.27 -18.11
N ARG A 212 -3.13 -8.81 -18.33
CA ARG A 212 -2.25 -9.32 -19.41
C ARG A 212 -1.98 -10.82 -19.24
N ARG A 213 -1.65 -11.26 -18.02
CA ARG A 213 -1.35 -12.67 -17.72
C ARG A 213 -2.57 -13.57 -17.89
N ALA A 214 -3.74 -13.10 -17.43
CA ALA A 214 -5.02 -13.78 -17.67
C ALA A 214 -5.32 -13.98 -19.16
N ARG A 215 -5.05 -12.96 -20.00
CA ARG A 215 -5.22 -13.06 -21.46
C ARG A 215 -4.25 -14.04 -22.13
N GLN A 216 -3.08 -14.28 -21.53
CA GLN A 216 -2.08 -15.22 -22.03
C GLN A 216 -2.37 -16.69 -21.65
N GLY A 217 -3.45 -16.95 -20.89
CA GLY A 217 -3.86 -18.31 -20.50
C GLY A 217 -3.02 -18.92 -19.37
N SER A 218 -2.12 -18.15 -18.75
CA SER A 218 -1.22 -18.57 -17.67
C SER A 218 -1.69 -18.11 -16.28
N PHE A 219 -3.00 -18.16 -16.06
CA PHE A 219 -3.64 -17.70 -14.83
C PHE A 219 -4.32 -18.87 -14.11
N GLY A 220 -3.72 -19.29 -13.01
CA GLY A 220 -4.23 -20.35 -12.14
C GLY A 220 -3.94 -19.98 -10.69
N LEU A 221 -4.72 -20.55 -9.77
CA LEU A 221 -4.42 -20.49 -8.35
C LEU A 221 -3.07 -21.16 -8.11
N SER A 222 -2.22 -20.51 -7.33
CA SER A 222 -0.91 -21.07 -7.01
C SER A 222 -1.06 -22.40 -6.30
N SER A 223 -0.24 -23.37 -6.68
CA SER A 223 -0.06 -24.61 -5.92
C SER A 223 0.93 -24.44 -4.78
N VAL A 224 1.50 -23.23 -4.61
CA VAL A 224 2.47 -22.92 -3.56
C VAL A 224 1.72 -22.80 -2.23
N PRO A 225 2.16 -23.51 -1.18
CA PRO A 225 1.59 -23.38 0.17
C PRO A 225 1.61 -21.93 0.71
N PRO A 226 0.62 -21.53 1.53
CA PRO A 226 0.54 -20.19 2.13
C PRO A 226 1.82 -19.70 2.81
N ASP A 227 2.49 -20.55 3.58
CA ASP A 227 3.74 -20.25 4.30
C ASP A 227 4.88 -19.90 3.33
N GLN A 228 4.94 -20.59 2.18
CA GLN A 228 5.93 -20.31 1.14
C GLN A 228 5.60 -19.03 0.37
N LEU A 229 4.32 -18.71 0.16
CA LEU A 229 3.88 -17.44 -0.45
C LEU A 229 4.24 -16.23 0.42
N MET A 230 4.15 -16.37 1.75
CA MET A 230 4.50 -15.30 2.69
C MET A 230 5.97 -14.87 2.61
N HIS A 231 6.87 -15.83 2.35
CA HIS A 231 8.31 -15.60 2.28
C HIS A 231 8.84 -15.57 0.85
N ALA A 232 7.96 -15.67 -0.15
CA ALA A 232 8.37 -15.71 -1.54
C ALA A 232 9.02 -14.38 -1.94
N THR A 233 10.23 -14.50 -2.48
CA THR A 233 10.99 -13.41 -3.06
C THR A 233 11.01 -13.57 -4.58
N TYR A 234 10.80 -12.49 -5.31
CA TYR A 234 10.47 -12.60 -6.72
C TYR A 234 11.63 -12.24 -7.64
N ASP A 235 11.77 -13.05 -8.69
CA ASP A 235 12.49 -12.71 -9.91
C ASP A 235 11.52 -12.00 -10.85
N LEU A 236 11.93 -10.85 -11.38
CA LEU A 236 11.15 -10.07 -12.36
C LEU A 236 10.78 -10.88 -13.61
N THR A 237 11.53 -11.95 -13.88
CA THR A 237 11.34 -12.84 -15.04
C THR A 237 10.38 -14.01 -14.77
N ASN A 238 10.15 -14.39 -13.50
CA ASN A 238 9.33 -15.56 -13.17
C ASN A 238 8.60 -15.42 -11.83
N ILE A 239 7.53 -14.63 -11.82
CA ILE A 239 6.64 -14.50 -10.66
C ILE A 239 5.50 -15.51 -10.76
N ASP A 240 5.17 -16.20 -9.67
CA ASP A 240 3.98 -17.05 -9.59
C ASP A 240 2.66 -16.25 -9.59
N SER A 241 1.58 -16.81 -10.13
CA SER A 241 0.27 -16.13 -10.23
C SER A 241 -0.40 -15.90 -8.87
N GLY A 242 -0.34 -16.85 -7.94
CA GLY A 242 -0.99 -16.68 -6.63
C GLY A 242 -0.22 -15.71 -5.74
N SER A 243 1.10 -15.68 -5.87
CA SER A 243 1.94 -14.62 -5.28
C SER A 243 1.49 -13.22 -5.71
N LEU A 244 1.31 -13.02 -7.02
CA LEU A 244 0.82 -11.75 -7.55
C LEU A 244 -0.60 -11.42 -7.10
N MET A 245 -1.47 -12.43 -6.98
CA MET A 245 -2.83 -12.22 -6.49
C MET A 245 -2.84 -11.85 -5.01
N LEU A 246 -1.99 -12.48 -4.18
CA LEU A 246 -1.86 -12.16 -2.76
C LEU A 246 -1.41 -10.71 -2.58
N GLN A 247 -0.37 -10.36 -3.31
CA GLN A 247 0.20 -9.02 -3.37
C GLN A 247 -0.79 -7.95 -3.82
N ALA A 248 -1.55 -8.23 -4.87
CA ALA A 248 -2.58 -7.33 -5.37
C ALA A 248 -3.90 -7.38 -4.59
N GLY A 249 -3.95 -8.06 -3.43
CA GLY A 249 -5.13 -8.15 -2.58
C GLY A 249 -6.30 -8.96 -3.16
N TYR A 250 -6.08 -9.73 -4.24
CA TYR A 250 -7.07 -10.64 -4.82
C TYR A 250 -7.04 -12.04 -4.20
N LEU A 251 -5.99 -12.37 -3.47
CA LEU A 251 -5.87 -13.59 -2.66
C LEU A 251 -5.59 -13.16 -1.22
N THR A 252 -6.27 -13.79 -0.28
CA THR A 252 -6.04 -13.62 1.16
C THR A 252 -5.64 -14.98 1.73
N LEU A 253 -4.70 -15.01 2.67
CA LEU A 253 -4.29 -16.27 3.30
C LEU A 253 -5.23 -16.54 4.47
N ARG A 254 -5.95 -17.66 4.40
CA ARG A 254 -6.61 -18.28 5.55
C ARG A 254 -5.96 -19.64 5.75
N MET A 255 -5.49 -19.88 6.97
CA MET A 255 -5.01 -21.20 7.38
C MET A 255 -6.06 -21.78 8.32
N ASP A 256 -6.63 -22.91 7.91
CA ASP A 256 -7.63 -23.66 8.66
C ASP A 256 -7.00 -24.42 9.84
#